data_AF-A0A954G5V8-F1
#
_entry.id   AF-A0A954G5V8-F1
#
_cell.length_a   1.000
_cell.length_b   1.000
_cell.length_c   1.000
_cell.angle_alpha   90.00
_cell.angle_beta   90.00
_cell.angle_gamma   90.00
#
_symmetry.space_group_name_H-M   'P 1'
#
loop_
_entity.id
_entity.type
_entity.pdbx_description
1 polymer ?
#
loop_
_entity_poly.entity_id
_entity_poly.type
_entity_poly.pdbx_seq_one_letter_code
_entity_poly.pdbx_strand_id
1 'polypeptide(L)'
;MQQTRINSASPETFLRIVIVFAIISACGFSDRLVSADKPQPAPAFKKILFLGNSITLHGPSKKIGWEGNWGMAASSLDKDYVHIVTDSFTKSSGNKPQTMVKNIAA
;
A
#
# COMPACT_ATOMS: atom_id res chain seq x y z
N MET A 1 -15.61 70.64 12.03
CA MET A 1 -15.46 69.40 12.82
C MET A 1 -16.69 68.55 12.56
N GLN A 2 -16.59 67.52 11.72
CA GLN A 2 -17.69 66.60 11.43
C GLN A 2 -17.74 65.52 12.51
N GLN A 3 -18.83 65.46 13.28
CA GLN A 3 -19.08 64.41 14.24
C GLN A 3 -19.45 63.12 13.48
N THR A 4 -18.56 62.14 13.45
CA THR A 4 -18.83 60.80 12.92
C THR A 4 -19.91 60.13 13.77
N ARG A 5 -21.11 60.02 13.21
CA ARG A 5 -22.23 59.27 13.80
C ARG A 5 -21.88 57.77 13.74
N ILE A 6 -21.35 57.23 14.83
CA ILE A 6 -21.23 55.79 15.06
C ILE A 6 -22.65 55.20 15.13
N ASN A 7 -23.05 54.46 14.10
CA ASN A 7 -24.31 53.73 14.08
C ASN A 7 -24.24 52.59 15.11
N SER A 8 -24.75 52.83 16.31
CA SER A 8 -24.99 51.78 17.31
C SER A 8 -26.11 50.87 16.79
N ALA A 9 -25.78 49.62 16.48
CA ALA A 9 -26.78 48.61 16.13
C ALA A 9 -27.86 48.54 17.23
N SER A 10 -29.13 48.46 16.85
CA SER A 10 -30.24 48.45 17.80
C SER A 10 -30.18 47.19 18.69
N PRO A 11 -30.72 47.23 19.93
CA PRO A 11 -30.72 46.08 20.85
C PRO A 11 -31.28 44.79 20.23
N GLU A 12 -32.26 44.93 19.34
CA GLU A 12 -32.86 43.83 18.56
C GLU A 12 -31.85 43.16 17.61
N THR A 13 -30.91 43.93 17.07
CA THR A 13 -29.84 43.42 16.21
C THR A 13 -28.85 42.59 17.02
N PHE A 14 -28.53 43.03 18.24
CA PHE A 14 -27.69 42.27 19.16
C PHE A 14 -28.35 40.96 19.61
N LEU A 15 -29.65 41.00 19.94
CA LEU A 15 -30.39 39.80 20.32
C LEU A 15 -30.43 38.77 19.17
N ARG A 16 -30.63 39.24 17.94
CA ARG A 16 -30.58 38.39 16.74
C ARG A 16 -29.20 37.77 16.50
N ILE A 17 -28.13 38.55 16.68
CA ILE A 17 -26.75 38.06 16.53
C ILE A 17 -26.46 36.97 17.57
N VAL A 18 -26.82 37.18 18.83
CA VAL A 18 -26.59 36.19 19.90
C VAL A 18 -27.38 34.91 19.66
N ILE A 19 -28.61 35.00 19.17
CA ILE A 19 -29.44 33.82 18.82
C ILE A 19 -28.83 33.04 17.65
N VAL A 20 -28.33 33.72 16.62
CA VAL A 20 -27.67 33.06 15.48
C VAL A 20 -26.39 32.34 15.91
N PHE A 21 -25.57 32.97 16.76
CA PHE A 21 -24.38 32.31 17.34
C PHE A 21 -24.74 31.11 18.21
N ALA A 22 -25.81 31.18 19.01
CA ALA A 22 -26.28 30.06 19.83
C ALA A 22 -26.78 28.87 18.97
N ILE A 23 -27.47 29.14 17.86
CA ILE A 23 -27.94 28.11 16.93
C ILE A 23 -26.77 27.44 16.19
N ILE A 24 -25.77 28.23 15.75
CA ILE A 24 -24.56 27.71 15.11
C ILE A 24 -23.76 26.83 16.09
N SER A 25 -23.74 27.17 17.38
CA SER A 25 -23.06 26.38 18.41
C SER A 25 -23.83 25.12 18.84
N ALA A 26 -25.17 25.08 18.66
CA ALA A 26 -26.02 23.94 19.02
C ALA A 26 -26.15 22.90 17.89
N CYS A 27 -25.99 23.32 16.63
CA CYS A 27 -25.79 22.40 15.51
C CYS A 27 -24.34 21.92 15.55
N GLY A 28 -24.09 20.90 16.39
CA GLY A 28 -22.79 20.28 16.53
C GLY A 28 -22.13 20.05 15.18
N PHE A 29 -21.08 20.83 14.90
CA PHE A 29 -20.06 20.49 13.93
C PHE A 29 -19.41 19.22 14.48
N SER A 30 -20.05 18.09 14.19
CA SER A 30 -19.46 16.80 14.48
C SER A 30 -18.32 16.71 13.49
N ASP A 31 -17.14 17.16 13.93
CA ASP A 31 -15.87 16.78 13.36
C ASP A 31 -15.87 15.25 13.30
N ARG A 32 -16.33 14.71 12.17
CA ARG A 32 -15.91 13.39 11.74
C ARG A 32 -14.43 13.56 11.44
N LEU A 33 -13.61 13.51 12.48
CA LEU A 33 -12.23 13.10 12.35
C LEU A 33 -12.31 11.77 11.63
N VAL A 34 -12.01 11.79 10.34
CA VAL A 34 -11.66 10.60 9.57
C VAL A 34 -10.62 9.91 10.42
N SER A 35 -11.04 8.84 11.09
CA SER A 35 -10.13 7.94 11.76
C SER A 35 -9.20 7.48 10.65
N ALA A 36 -7.96 7.98 10.65
CA ALA A 36 -6.94 7.49 9.75
C ALA A 36 -6.91 5.99 9.99
N ASP A 37 -7.37 5.21 9.02
CA ASP A 37 -7.25 3.77 9.07
C ASP A 37 -5.77 3.50 9.37
N LYS A 38 -5.48 2.87 10.52
CA LYS A 38 -4.14 2.40 10.80
C LYS A 38 -3.70 1.63 9.56
N PRO A 39 -2.49 1.85 9.01
CA PRO A 39 -2.04 1.12 7.83
C PRO A 39 -2.30 -0.37 8.06
N GLN A 40 -3.32 -0.91 7.39
CA GLN A 40 -3.58 -2.34 7.46
C GLN A 40 -2.30 -2.99 6.93
N PRO A 41 -1.70 -3.95 7.67
CA PRO A 41 -0.53 -4.64 7.18
C PRO A 41 -0.87 -5.14 5.79
N ALA A 42 -0.10 -4.70 4.79
CA ALA A 42 -0.29 -5.17 3.42
C ALA A 42 -0.35 -6.70 3.45
N PRO A 43 -1.29 -7.32 2.72
CA PRO A 43 -1.48 -8.76 2.80
C PRO A 43 -0.14 -9.47 2.60
N ALA A 44 0.30 -10.21 3.63
CA ALA A 44 1.55 -10.95 3.56
C ALA A 44 1.47 -11.92 2.36
N PHE A 45 2.41 -11.82 1.42
CA PHE A 45 2.46 -12.70 0.27
C PHE A 45 2.73 -14.14 0.75
N LYS A 46 1.68 -14.96 0.83
CA LYS A 46 1.79 -16.33 1.39
C LYS A 46 2.29 -17.35 0.37
N LYS A 47 1.92 -17.18 -0.91
CA LYS A 47 2.15 -18.16 -1.98
C LYS A 47 2.49 -17.46 -3.29
N ILE A 48 3.48 -17.98 -4.01
CA ILE A 48 3.90 -17.52 -5.34
C ILE A 48 4.00 -18.73 -6.28
N LEU A 49 3.41 -18.60 -7.47
CA LEU A 49 3.50 -19.59 -8.54
C LEU A 49 4.31 -19.01 -9.70
N PHE A 50 5.43 -19.65 -10.02
CA PHE A 50 6.26 -19.36 -11.18
C PHE A 50 5.96 -20.38 -12.27
N LEU A 51 5.41 -19.91 -13.40
CA LEU A 51 5.20 -20.71 -14.60
C LEU A 51 6.03 -20.12 -15.74
N GLY A 52 6.77 -20.96 -16.44
CA GLY A 52 7.51 -20.53 -17.61
C GLY A 52 8.17 -21.69 -18.33
N ASN A 53 9.30 -21.43 -18.99
CA ASN A 53 10.03 -22.43 -19.78
C ASN A 53 11.35 -22.82 -19.08
N SER A 54 12.34 -23.26 -19.86
CA SER A 54 13.69 -23.60 -19.37
C SER A 54 14.43 -22.41 -18.73
N ILE A 55 14.04 -21.17 -19.00
CA ILE A 55 14.55 -19.97 -18.32
C ILE A 55 14.03 -19.91 -16.88
N THR A 56 12.83 -20.44 -16.60
CA THR A 56 12.25 -20.48 -15.25
C THR A 56 12.75 -21.66 -14.45
N LEU A 57 12.81 -22.85 -15.06
CA LEU A 57 13.31 -24.05 -14.40
C LEU A 57 13.82 -25.04 -15.44
N HIS A 58 15.07 -25.45 -15.28
CA HIS A 58 15.63 -26.57 -16.01
C HIS A 58 16.36 -27.49 -15.04
N GLY A 59 15.98 -28.77 -15.06
CA GLY A 59 16.68 -29.78 -14.29
C GLY A 59 18.04 -30.13 -14.91
N PRO A 60 18.88 -30.89 -14.19
CA PRO A 60 20.17 -31.33 -14.71
C PRO A 60 20.03 -32.10 -16.03
N SER A 61 20.89 -31.78 -16.98
CA SER A 61 20.96 -32.40 -18.31
C SER A 61 22.41 -32.59 -18.74
N LYS A 62 22.91 -33.82 -18.55
CA LYS A 62 24.26 -34.24 -18.97
C LYS A 62 24.52 -34.03 -20.47
N LYS A 63 23.46 -34.08 -21.30
CA LYS A 63 23.57 -33.93 -22.76
C LYS A 63 24.06 -32.55 -23.20
N ILE A 64 23.77 -31.52 -22.40
CA ILE A 64 24.15 -30.12 -22.68
C ILE A 64 25.17 -29.59 -21.65
N GLY A 65 25.72 -30.47 -20.81
CA GLY A 65 26.63 -30.08 -19.74
C GLY A 65 25.99 -29.21 -18.64
N TRP A 66 24.67 -29.32 -18.46
CA TRP A 66 23.96 -28.54 -17.45
C TRP A 66 23.79 -29.36 -16.17
N GLU A 67 24.43 -28.95 -15.08
CA GLU A 67 24.33 -29.61 -13.77
C GLU A 67 23.38 -28.90 -12.81
N GLY A 68 22.87 -27.72 -13.20
CA GLY A 68 22.00 -26.90 -12.36
C GLY A 68 20.55 -27.41 -12.26
N ASN A 69 19.86 -26.98 -11.23
CA ASN A 69 18.41 -27.17 -11.07
C ASN A 69 17.70 -25.82 -10.86
N TRP A 70 17.93 -24.91 -11.80
CA TRP A 70 17.44 -23.54 -11.85
C TRP A 70 17.31 -23.09 -13.30
N GLY A 71 16.95 -21.84 -13.55
CA GLY A 71 16.82 -21.32 -14.91
C GLY A 71 18.11 -21.40 -15.74
N MET A 72 18.02 -21.86 -16.99
CA MET A 72 19.18 -21.97 -17.91
C MET A 72 19.95 -20.65 -18.12
N ALA A 73 19.28 -19.51 -17.94
CA ALA A 73 19.88 -18.19 -18.12
C ALA A 73 20.75 -17.74 -16.93
N ALA A 74 20.67 -18.42 -15.78
CA ALA A 74 21.40 -18.03 -14.59
C ALA A 74 22.74 -18.77 -14.47
N SER A 75 23.79 -18.03 -14.15
CA SER A 75 25.14 -18.62 -13.95
C SER A 75 25.28 -19.42 -12.65
N SER A 76 24.35 -19.27 -11.70
CA SER A 76 24.29 -20.00 -10.44
C SER A 76 22.90 -19.87 -9.81
N LEU A 77 22.58 -20.74 -8.85
CA LEU A 77 21.30 -20.78 -8.13
C LEU A 77 20.92 -19.43 -7.51
N ASP A 78 21.86 -18.75 -6.86
CA ASP A 78 21.66 -17.46 -6.19
C ASP A 78 21.43 -16.29 -7.17
N LYS A 79 21.75 -16.49 -8.46
CA LYS A 79 21.54 -15.51 -9.53
C LYS A 79 20.31 -15.81 -10.38
N ASP A 80 19.59 -16.88 -10.07
CA ASP A 80 18.35 -17.23 -10.74
C ASP A 80 17.23 -16.27 -10.33
N TYR A 81 16.46 -15.79 -11.30
CA TYR A 81 15.47 -14.74 -11.04
C TYR A 81 14.37 -15.21 -10.09
N VAL A 82 14.00 -16.50 -10.11
CA VAL A 82 13.03 -17.07 -9.16
C VAL A 82 13.54 -16.94 -7.73
N HIS A 83 14.83 -17.22 -7.51
CA HIS A 83 15.48 -17.08 -6.21
C HIS A 83 15.58 -15.61 -5.78
N ILE A 84 16.05 -14.73 -6.67
CA ILE A 84 16.16 -13.28 -6.41
C ILE A 84 14.80 -12.67 -6.06
N VAL A 85 13.74 -13.03 -6.79
CA VAL A 85 12.37 -12.54 -6.54
C VAL A 85 11.86 -13.06 -5.19
N THR A 86 12.03 -14.35 -4.90
CA THR A 86 11.62 -14.95 -3.62
C THR A 86 12.30 -14.28 -2.43
N ASP A 87 13.59 -14.00 -2.55
CA ASP A 87 14.37 -13.31 -1.52
C ASP A 87 13.92 -11.86 -1.36
N SER A 88 13.58 -11.19 -2.45
CA SER A 88 13.05 -9.82 -2.41
C SER A 88 11.71 -9.75 -1.67
N PHE A 89 10.82 -10.72 -1.88
CA PHE A 89 9.57 -10.83 -1.11
C PHE A 89 9.80 -11.18 0.36
N THR A 90 10.79 -12.02 0.65
CA THR A 90 11.14 -12.36 2.04
C THR A 90 11.60 -11.10 2.79
N LYS A 91 12.43 -10.27 2.15
CA LYS A 91 12.92 -9.01 2.71
C LYS A 91 11.80 -7.97 2.89
N SER A 92 10.86 -7.88 1.96
CA SER A 92 9.79 -6.86 2.02
C SER A 92 8.64 -7.21 2.95
N SER A 93 8.31 -8.50 3.09
CA SER A 93 7.16 -8.97 3.89
C SER A 93 7.52 -9.53 5.27
N GLY A 94 8.82 -9.68 5.55
CA GLY A 94 9.31 -10.30 6.78
C GLY A 94 9.09 -11.81 6.88
N ASN A 95 8.47 -12.44 5.87
CA ASN A 95 8.20 -13.87 5.82
C ASN A 95 8.57 -14.43 4.45
N LYS A 96 9.16 -15.63 4.41
CA LYS A 96 9.43 -16.30 3.14
C LYS A 96 8.13 -16.84 2.53
N PRO A 97 7.76 -16.45 1.29
CA PRO A 97 6.57 -17.01 0.65
C PRO A 97 6.79 -18.49 0.30
N GLN A 98 5.71 -19.27 0.30
CA GLN A 98 5.73 -20.60 -0.30
C GLN A 98 5.80 -20.48 -1.82
N THR A 99 6.81 -21.07 -2.45
CA THR A 99 7.02 -20.96 -3.90
C THR A 99 6.76 -22.29 -4.59
N MET A 100 6.05 -22.24 -5.72
CA MET A 100 5.92 -23.34 -6.66
C MET A 100 6.52 -22.92 -8.00
N VAL A 101 7.37 -23.75 -8.59
CA VAL A 101 8.08 -23.43 -9.83
C VAL A 101 7.85 -24.55 -10.82
N LYS A 102 7.34 -24.22 -12.01
CA LYS A 102 7.06 -25.20 -13.06
C LYS A 102 7.51 -24.68 -14.42
N ASN A 103 8.31 -25.50 -15.09
CA ASN A 103 8.48 -25.41 -16.52
C ASN A 103 7.28 -26.09 -17.20
N ILE A 104 6.49 -25.30 -17.94
CA ILE A 104 5.29 -25.74 -18.67
C ILE A 104 5.58 -26.03 -20.15
N ALA A 105 6.82 -25.82 -20.60
CA ALA A 105 7.28 -26.08 -21.96
C ALA A 105 8.27 -27.27 -22.03
N ALA A 106 8.46 -28.00 -20.92
CA ALA A 106 9.31 -29.18 -20.83
C ALA A 106 8.59 -30.45 -21.29
#